data_AF-A0A4V4U8M1-F1
#
_entry.id   AF-A0A4V4U8M1-F1
#
_cell.length_a   1.000
_cell.length_b   1.000
_cell.length_c   1.000
_cell.angle_alpha   90.00
_cell.angle_beta   90.00
_cell.angle_gamma   90.00
#
_symmetry.space_group_name_H-M   'P 1'
#
loop_
_entity.id
_entity.type
_entity.pdbx_description
1 polymer ?
#
loop_
_entity_poly.entity_id
_entity_poly.type
_entity_poly.pdbx_seq_one_letter_code
_entity_poly.pdbx_strand_id
1 'polypeptide(L)'
;MRMLAIDCATEACSAALFDGSQLVEGRFEILGRGHAERLVPMIAELPDKGRADRIVVSLGPGSFTGVRIGLAAARALGIAWGAEVLGYPTLSLVAARTWQPDPRPVTVCMNGGHGEWFVQNFANSMQAEDKVRSLSPADAAAACRHGTIAGNRAKELAELLGDDRLALDLLPDARQAHLLHETQLLTDLSPIYGRGPDAKLPGGVSA
;
A
#
# COMPACT_ATOMS: atom_id res chain seq x y z
N MET A 1 0.98 11.50 20.82
CA MET A 1 2.03 11.70 19.78
C MET A 1 1.31 11.53 18.46
N ARG A 2 1.42 12.53 17.57
CA ARG A 2 0.63 12.53 16.35
C ARG A 2 1.35 11.81 15.23
N MET A 3 0.57 11.07 14.43
CA MET A 3 1.06 10.34 13.26
C MET A 3 0.24 10.75 12.03
N LEU A 4 0.92 11.13 10.95
CA LEU A 4 0.32 11.34 9.63
C LEU A 4 0.59 10.11 8.77
N ALA A 5 -0.47 9.47 8.25
CA ALA A 5 -0.37 8.39 7.28
C ALA A 5 -0.66 8.90 5.87
N ILE A 6 0.12 8.45 4.88
CA ILE A 6 -0.01 8.84 3.46
C ILE A 6 0.03 7.58 2.58
N ASP A 7 -0.98 7.41 1.72
CA ASP A 7 -0.95 6.40 0.66
C ASP A 7 -1.29 7.03 -0.70
N CYS A 8 -0.41 6.80 -1.67
CA CYS A 8 -0.59 7.18 -3.08
C CYS A 8 -0.16 6.05 -4.01
N ALA A 9 -0.08 4.81 -3.51
CA ALA A 9 0.51 3.73 -4.28
C ALA A 9 -0.42 3.21 -5.39
N THR A 10 -1.71 3.53 -5.36
CA THR A 10 -2.70 2.94 -6.28
C THR A 10 -3.48 4.03 -7.01
N GLU A 11 -4.68 3.69 -7.52
CA GLU A 11 -5.64 4.66 -8.02
C GLU A 11 -6.28 5.51 -6.92
N ALA A 12 -6.15 5.06 -5.66
CA ALA A 12 -6.55 5.83 -4.49
C ALA A 12 -5.41 6.71 -3.96
N CYS A 13 -5.80 7.91 -3.54
CA CYS A 13 -5.00 8.83 -2.75
C CYS A 13 -5.66 8.97 -1.37
N SER A 14 -4.88 8.83 -0.31
CA SER A 14 -5.40 8.99 1.05
C SER A 14 -4.37 9.58 2.00
N ALA A 15 -4.87 10.33 2.97
CA ALA A 15 -4.11 10.89 4.07
C ALA A 15 -4.95 10.84 5.35
N ALA A 16 -4.32 10.53 6.49
CA ALA A 16 -5.01 10.44 7.77
C ALA A 16 -4.12 10.90 8.93
N LEU A 17 -4.70 11.63 9.87
CA LEU A 17 -4.05 12.09 11.09
C LEU A 17 -4.56 11.28 12.28
N PHE A 18 -3.62 10.81 13.11
CA PHE A 18 -3.89 10.04 14.31
C PHE A 18 -3.29 10.73 15.54
N ASP A 19 -3.89 10.51 16.70
CA ASP A 19 -3.27 10.72 18.01
C ASP A 19 -3.20 9.38 18.75
N GLY A 20 -2.01 8.82 18.87
CA GLY A 20 -1.85 7.40 19.21
C GLY A 20 -2.46 6.50 18.13
N SER A 21 -3.37 5.60 18.52
CA SER A 21 -4.12 4.74 17.61
C SER A 21 -5.47 5.33 17.17
N GLN A 22 -5.88 6.46 17.75
CA GLN A 22 -7.17 7.08 17.46
C GLN A 22 -7.07 7.89 16.16
N LEU A 23 -7.94 7.57 15.19
CA LEU A 23 -8.13 8.39 14.00
C LEU A 23 -8.74 9.73 14.40
N VAL A 24 -8.00 10.82 14.20
CA VAL A 24 -8.49 12.19 14.39
C VAL A 24 -9.34 12.58 13.19
N GLU A 25 -8.76 12.48 12.00
CA GLU A 25 -9.45 12.76 10.74
C GLU A 25 -8.70 12.13 9.56
N GLY A 26 -9.39 11.86 8.45
CA GLY A 26 -8.73 11.42 7.24
C GLY A 26 -9.56 11.64 5.97
N ARG A 27 -8.89 11.44 4.84
CA ARG A 27 -9.42 11.56 3.47
C ARG A 27 -9.00 10.34 2.68
N PHE A 28 -9.89 9.89 1.80
CA PHE A 28 -9.66 8.80 0.87
C PHE A 28 -10.44 9.10 -0.41
N GLU A 29 -9.76 9.15 -1.54
CA GLU A 29 -10.34 9.47 -2.84
C GLU A 29 -9.77 8.58 -3.93
N ILE A 30 -10.64 8.07 -4.80
CA ILE A 30 -10.24 7.35 -6.02
C ILE A 30 -10.12 8.38 -7.13
N LEU A 31 -8.89 8.72 -7.52
CA LEU A 31 -8.61 9.83 -8.43
C LEU A 31 -8.35 9.38 -9.86
N GLY A 32 -7.80 8.18 -10.05
CA GLY A 32 -7.27 7.68 -11.33
C GLY A 32 -6.02 8.43 -11.83
N ARG A 33 -6.02 9.77 -11.78
CA ARG A 33 -4.91 10.69 -12.11
C ARG A 33 -4.97 11.95 -11.21
N GLY A 34 -3.89 12.70 -11.13
CA GLY A 34 -3.86 13.96 -10.37
C GLY A 34 -3.41 13.84 -8.90
N HIS A 35 -2.68 12.76 -8.56
CA HIS A 35 -2.19 12.52 -7.20
C HIS A 35 -1.26 13.65 -6.71
N ALA A 36 -0.44 14.23 -7.59
CA ALA A 36 0.52 15.27 -7.23
C ALA A 36 -0.18 16.57 -6.81
N GLU A 37 -1.24 16.91 -7.52
CA GLU A 37 -2.06 18.10 -7.30
C GLU A 37 -2.97 17.91 -6.07
N ARG A 38 -3.42 16.68 -5.81
CA ARG A 38 -4.39 16.41 -4.74
C ARG A 38 -3.78 16.17 -3.36
N LEU A 39 -2.63 15.50 -3.26
CA LEU A 39 -2.09 15.03 -1.98
C LEU A 39 -1.83 16.16 -0.98
N VAL A 40 -1.13 17.22 -1.38
CA VAL A 40 -0.78 18.32 -0.46
C VAL A 40 -2.04 19.07 0.03
N PRO A 41 -3.00 19.45 -0.85
CA PRO A 41 -4.29 19.95 -0.38
C PRO A 41 -5.02 19.00 0.56
N MET A 42 -4.98 17.69 0.30
CA MET A 42 -5.64 16.67 1.13
C MET A 42 -5.10 16.66 2.55
N ILE A 43 -3.77 16.79 2.71
CA ILE A 43 -3.12 16.90 4.02
C ILE A 43 -3.47 18.24 4.68
N ALA A 44 -3.53 19.33 3.91
CA ALA A 44 -3.85 20.66 4.43
C ALA A 44 -5.30 20.80 4.93
N GLU A 45 -6.22 19.96 4.46
CA GLU A 45 -7.60 19.86 4.95
C GLU A 45 -7.70 19.19 6.33
N LEU A 46 -6.66 18.49 6.80
CA LEU A 46 -6.65 17.85 8.11
C LEU A 46 -6.40 18.89 9.22
N PRO A 47 -6.79 18.58 10.48
CA PRO A 47 -6.53 19.46 11.62
C PRO A 47 -5.05 19.81 11.73
N ASP A 48 -4.75 21.06 12.08
CA ASP A 48 -3.39 21.61 12.14
C ASP A 48 -2.57 21.37 10.85
N LYS A 49 -3.26 21.30 9.70
CA LYS A 49 -2.68 21.01 8.38
C LYS A 49 -1.91 19.68 8.33
N GLY A 50 -2.36 18.71 9.12
CA GLY A 50 -1.75 17.38 9.22
C GLY A 50 -0.41 17.33 9.95
N ARG A 51 -0.01 18.41 10.65
CA ARG A 51 1.27 18.45 11.37
C ARG A 51 1.34 17.32 12.41
N ALA A 52 2.40 16.52 12.32
CA ALA A 52 2.59 15.32 13.13
C ALA A 52 4.07 15.17 13.56
N ASP A 53 4.29 14.36 14.60
CA ASP A 53 5.63 14.01 15.11
C ASP A 53 6.25 12.84 14.32
N ARG A 54 5.38 12.05 13.66
CA ARG A 54 5.73 10.90 12.84
C ARG A 54 4.90 10.89 11.55
N ILE A 55 5.50 10.45 10.46
CA ILE A 55 4.87 10.26 9.16
C ILE A 55 5.09 8.82 8.72
N VAL A 56 4.02 8.11 8.36
CA VAL A 56 4.09 6.78 7.74
C VAL A 56 3.62 6.87 6.30
N VAL A 57 4.37 6.31 5.36
CA VAL A 57 4.07 6.44 3.92
C VAL A 57 4.20 5.11 3.18
N SER A 58 3.30 4.89 2.23
CA SER A 58 3.34 3.71 1.36
C SER A 58 4.62 3.64 0.52
N LEU A 59 5.32 2.51 0.55
CA LEU A 59 6.51 2.26 -0.28
C LEU A 59 6.19 1.50 -1.58
N GLY A 60 4.93 1.09 -1.79
CA GLY A 60 4.55 0.21 -2.88
C GLY A 60 4.59 -1.28 -2.50
N PRO A 61 4.49 -2.17 -3.50
CA PRO A 61 4.39 -1.87 -4.92
C PRO A 61 3.06 -1.23 -5.33
N GLY A 62 3.09 -0.59 -6.51
CA GLY A 62 1.99 0.21 -7.02
C GLY A 62 2.43 1.11 -8.19
N SER A 63 1.67 2.17 -8.44
CA SER A 63 1.99 3.22 -9.42
C SER A 63 3.37 3.81 -9.16
N PHE A 64 4.26 3.71 -10.17
CA PHE A 64 5.61 4.26 -10.13
C PHE A 64 5.65 5.75 -9.76
N THR A 65 4.70 6.51 -10.31
CA THR A 65 4.57 7.95 -10.08
C THR A 65 3.93 8.21 -8.72
N GLY A 66 2.86 7.48 -8.38
CA GLY A 66 2.11 7.67 -7.14
C GLY A 66 2.96 7.43 -5.88
N VAL A 67 3.72 6.33 -5.86
CA VAL A 67 4.64 6.01 -4.75
C VAL A 67 5.67 7.13 -4.55
N ARG A 68 6.21 7.69 -5.63
CA ARG A 68 7.18 8.81 -5.55
C ARG A 68 6.55 10.10 -5.06
N ILE A 69 5.31 10.40 -5.46
CA ILE A 69 4.58 11.57 -4.97
C ILE A 69 4.42 11.50 -3.45
N GLY A 70 3.93 10.36 -2.94
CA GLY A 70 3.77 10.13 -1.50
C GLY A 70 5.10 10.27 -0.75
N LEU A 71 6.14 9.59 -1.22
CA LEU A 71 7.47 9.63 -0.61
C LEU A 71 8.10 11.03 -0.63
N ALA A 72 7.97 11.76 -1.73
CA ALA A 72 8.49 13.13 -1.84
C ALA A 72 7.80 14.06 -0.84
N ALA A 73 6.47 13.97 -0.74
CA ALA A 73 5.69 14.73 0.24
C ALA A 73 6.09 14.37 1.68
N ALA A 74 6.13 13.08 2.01
CA ALA A 74 6.49 12.61 3.36
C ALA A 74 7.89 13.07 3.79
N ARG A 75 8.89 12.99 2.89
CA ARG A 75 10.26 13.45 3.18
C ARG A 75 10.32 14.97 3.37
N ALA A 76 9.66 15.74 2.50
CA ALA A 76 9.64 17.19 2.61
C ALA A 76 9.00 17.66 3.92
N LEU A 77 7.85 17.07 4.28
CA LEU A 77 7.16 17.33 5.54
C LEU A 77 7.98 16.87 6.75
N GLY A 78 8.64 15.71 6.67
CA GLY A 78 9.55 15.21 7.70
C GLY A 78 10.66 16.21 8.03
N ILE A 79 11.30 16.79 7.01
CA ILE A 79 12.31 17.85 7.18
C ILE A 79 11.68 19.10 7.78
N ALA A 80 10.54 19.55 7.24
CA ALA A 80 9.91 20.82 7.66
C ALA A 80 9.37 20.78 9.10
N TRP A 81 8.93 19.61 9.57
CA TRP A 81 8.33 19.43 10.88
C TRP A 81 9.30 18.86 11.92
N GLY A 82 10.46 18.37 11.49
CA GLY A 82 11.35 17.57 12.34
C GLY A 82 10.73 16.23 12.74
N ALA A 83 9.87 15.68 11.87
CA ALA A 83 9.13 14.45 12.13
C ALA A 83 9.91 13.21 11.68
N GLU A 84 9.74 12.11 12.42
CA GLU A 84 10.22 10.79 11.99
C GLU A 84 9.46 10.33 10.75
N VAL A 85 10.16 9.82 9.72
CA VAL A 85 9.50 9.30 8.50
C VAL A 85 9.79 7.82 8.36
N LEU A 86 8.73 7.03 8.35
CA LEU A 86 8.78 5.57 8.18
C LEU A 86 7.96 5.17 6.95
N GLY A 87 8.36 4.07 6.31
CA GLY A 87 7.67 3.50 5.18
C GLY A 87 6.90 2.24 5.56
N TYR A 88 5.89 1.86 4.79
CA TYR A 88 5.25 0.55 4.90
C TYR A 88 5.00 -0.09 3.52
N PRO A 89 5.08 -1.43 3.39
CA PRO A 89 4.67 -2.10 2.16
C PRO A 89 3.16 -1.95 1.94
N THR A 90 2.75 -1.50 0.74
CA THR A 90 1.35 -1.21 0.43
C THR A 90 0.44 -2.43 0.63
N LEU A 91 0.90 -3.62 0.24
CA LEU A 91 0.10 -4.85 0.39
C LEU A 91 -0.11 -5.24 1.86
N SER A 92 0.80 -4.86 2.77
CA SER A 92 0.62 -5.07 4.21
C SER A 92 -0.56 -4.29 4.75
N LEU A 93 -0.78 -3.05 4.26
CA LEU A 93 -1.95 -2.26 4.67
C LEU A 93 -3.25 -2.87 4.15
N VAL A 94 -3.26 -3.37 2.92
CA VAL A 94 -4.42 -4.08 2.35
C VAL A 94 -4.73 -5.35 3.16
N ALA A 95 -3.71 -6.13 3.50
CA ALA A 95 -3.86 -7.31 4.37
C ALA A 95 -4.40 -6.93 5.75
N ALA A 96 -3.86 -5.89 6.37
CA ALA A 96 -4.27 -5.44 7.70
C ALA A 96 -5.75 -5.04 7.77
N ARG A 97 -6.29 -4.44 6.70
CA ARG A 97 -7.71 -4.12 6.57
C ARG A 97 -8.64 -5.33 6.61
N THR A 98 -8.13 -6.54 6.44
CA THR A 98 -8.93 -7.78 6.49
C THR A 98 -8.92 -8.45 7.86
N TRP A 99 -8.11 -7.98 8.81
CA TRP A 99 -7.91 -8.68 10.07
C TRP A 99 -9.13 -8.67 10.99
N GLN A 100 -9.90 -7.58 11.04
CA GLN A 100 -10.96 -7.42 12.02
C GLN A 100 -12.36 -7.51 11.39
N PRO A 101 -13.35 -8.11 12.09
CA PRO A 101 -13.30 -8.66 13.46
C PRO A 101 -12.75 -10.10 13.55
N ASP A 102 -12.53 -10.78 12.43
CA ASP A 102 -12.19 -12.21 12.37
C ASP A 102 -10.87 -12.45 11.61
N PRO A 103 -9.74 -12.58 12.33
CA PRO A 103 -8.41 -12.67 11.73
C PRO A 103 -8.27 -13.92 10.89
N ARG A 104 -7.97 -13.74 9.61
CA ARG A 104 -7.83 -14.82 8.64
C ARG A 104 -6.61 -14.62 7.76
N PRO A 105 -5.98 -15.69 7.28
CA PRO A 105 -4.93 -15.55 6.30
C PRO A 105 -5.53 -15.05 4.98
N VAL A 106 -4.76 -14.25 4.24
CA VAL A 106 -5.24 -13.53 3.05
C VAL A 106 -4.18 -13.51 1.96
N THR A 107 -4.61 -13.79 0.73
CA THR A 107 -3.81 -13.49 -0.46
C THR A 107 -4.16 -12.08 -0.92
N VAL A 108 -3.21 -11.16 -0.88
CA VAL A 108 -3.42 -9.83 -1.45
C VAL A 108 -3.09 -9.88 -2.94
N CYS A 109 -4.01 -9.43 -3.78
CA CYS A 109 -3.89 -9.36 -5.23
C CYS A 109 -4.28 -7.97 -5.72
N MET A 110 -3.28 -7.20 -6.16
CA MET A 110 -3.43 -5.82 -6.63
C MET A 110 -3.01 -5.71 -8.09
N ASN A 111 -3.55 -4.73 -8.81
CA ASN A 111 -3.13 -4.44 -10.18
C ASN A 111 -1.64 -4.03 -10.24
N GLY A 112 -0.84 -4.77 -11.02
CA GLY A 112 0.59 -4.52 -11.22
C GLY A 112 0.93 -3.67 -12.44
N GLY A 113 -0.03 -3.51 -13.36
CA GLY A 113 0.18 -2.87 -14.66
C GLY A 113 0.77 -3.84 -15.70
N HIS A 114 0.73 -3.46 -16.97
CA HIS A 114 1.24 -4.27 -18.09
C HIS A 114 0.70 -5.72 -18.13
N GLY A 115 -0.54 -5.93 -17.67
CA GLY A 115 -1.17 -7.24 -17.62
C GLY A 115 -0.73 -8.14 -16.45
N GLU A 116 0.09 -7.64 -15.53
CA GLU A 116 0.51 -8.37 -14.33
C GLU A 116 -0.21 -7.89 -13.07
N TRP A 117 -0.20 -8.73 -12.03
CA TRP A 117 -0.74 -8.49 -10.70
C TRP A 117 0.37 -8.58 -9.64
N PHE A 118 0.34 -7.68 -8.67
CA PHE A 118 1.15 -7.79 -7.47
C PHE A 118 0.46 -8.73 -6.48
N VAL A 119 1.13 -9.83 -6.16
CA VAL A 119 0.59 -10.88 -5.29
C VAL A 119 1.50 -11.12 -4.10
N GLN A 120 0.91 -11.23 -2.91
CA GLN A 120 1.61 -11.61 -1.68
C GLN A 120 0.65 -12.32 -0.73
N ASN A 121 1.16 -13.32 -0.01
CA ASN A 121 0.38 -14.09 0.96
C ASN A 121 0.71 -13.66 2.39
N PHE A 122 -0.32 -13.53 3.22
CA PHE A 122 -0.21 -13.11 4.61
C PHE A 122 -0.92 -14.12 5.52
N ALA A 123 -0.25 -14.46 6.63
CA ALA A 123 -0.85 -15.27 7.67
C ALA A 123 -1.96 -14.49 8.41
N ASN A 124 -2.75 -15.20 9.23
CA ASN A 124 -3.72 -14.56 10.14
C ASN A 124 -3.09 -13.55 11.12
N SER A 125 -1.75 -13.60 11.26
CA SER A 125 -0.92 -12.70 12.05
C SER A 125 -0.42 -11.46 11.28
N MET A 126 -0.94 -11.15 10.07
CA MET A 126 -0.48 -10.07 9.15
C MET A 126 0.97 -10.23 8.70
N GLN A 127 1.65 -11.28 9.13
CA GLN A 127 3.02 -11.50 8.74
C GLN A 127 3.04 -12.02 7.31
N ALA A 128 3.88 -11.41 6.49
CA ALA A 128 4.10 -11.86 5.12
C ALA A 128 4.71 -13.27 5.14
N GLU A 129 4.11 -14.19 4.39
CA GLU A 129 4.57 -15.58 4.26
C GLU A 129 5.51 -15.77 3.08
N ASP A 130 5.47 -14.82 2.13
CA ASP A 130 6.36 -14.77 0.98
C ASP A 130 6.67 -13.32 0.60
N LYS A 131 7.62 -13.15 -0.33
CA LYS A 131 7.91 -11.86 -0.93
C LYS A 131 6.81 -11.51 -1.93
N VAL A 132 6.53 -10.21 -2.05
CA VAL A 132 5.68 -9.71 -3.13
C VAL A 132 6.26 -10.08 -4.50
N ARG A 133 5.39 -10.46 -5.43
CA ARG A 133 5.74 -10.88 -6.79
C ARG A 133 4.85 -10.15 -7.80
N SER A 134 5.40 -9.77 -8.95
CA SER A 134 4.63 -9.41 -10.15
C SER A 134 4.40 -10.67 -10.97
N LEU A 135 3.15 -11.04 -11.19
CA LEU A 135 2.75 -12.31 -11.81
C LEU A 135 1.72 -12.08 -12.90
N SER A 136 1.72 -12.92 -13.93
CA SER A 136 0.58 -13.02 -14.85
C SER A 136 -0.68 -13.48 -14.08
N PRO A 137 -1.91 -13.25 -14.59
CA PRO A 137 -3.12 -13.72 -13.93
C PRO A 137 -3.14 -15.24 -13.69
N ALA A 138 -2.60 -16.02 -14.64
CA ALA A 138 -2.48 -17.47 -14.49
C ALA A 138 -1.50 -17.87 -13.38
N ASP A 139 -0.33 -17.22 -13.31
CA ASP A 139 0.64 -17.48 -12.25
C ASP A 139 0.16 -16.98 -10.88
N ALA A 140 -0.62 -15.90 -10.85
CA ALA A 140 -1.28 -15.40 -9.65
C ALA A 140 -2.29 -16.42 -9.10
N ALA A 141 -3.08 -17.07 -9.97
CA ALA A 141 -3.97 -18.18 -9.59
C ALA A 141 -3.17 -19.34 -8.99
N ALA A 142 -2.06 -19.74 -9.61
CA ALA A 142 -1.18 -20.79 -9.07
C ALA A 142 -0.50 -20.40 -7.75
N ALA A 143 -0.28 -19.10 -7.51
CA ALA A 143 0.36 -18.56 -6.31
C ALA A 143 -0.59 -18.26 -5.15
N CYS A 144 -1.90 -18.26 -5.38
CA CYS A 144 -2.92 -18.00 -4.37
C CYS A 144 -2.96 -19.15 -3.35
N ARG A 145 -2.86 -18.81 -2.06
CA ARG A 145 -2.83 -19.81 -0.98
C ARG A 145 -4.11 -19.84 -0.16
N HIS A 146 -4.78 -18.70 -0.02
CA HIS A 146 -5.75 -18.50 1.08
C HIS A 146 -7.19 -18.40 0.61
N GLY A 147 -8.11 -18.83 1.47
CA GLY A 147 -9.55 -18.78 1.21
C GLY A 147 -10.14 -17.36 1.12
N THR A 148 -9.37 -16.35 1.52
CA THR A 148 -9.71 -14.93 1.36
C THR A 148 -8.68 -14.26 0.46
N ILE A 149 -9.18 -13.47 -0.49
CA ILE A 149 -8.39 -12.66 -1.40
C ILE A 149 -8.76 -11.20 -1.18
N ALA A 150 -7.79 -10.31 -1.08
CA ALA A 150 -8.03 -8.89 -0.93
C ALA A 150 -7.29 -8.06 -1.97
N GLY A 151 -7.89 -6.96 -2.39
CA GLY A 151 -7.28 -6.06 -3.38
C GLY A 151 -8.19 -5.76 -4.56
N ASN A 152 -7.80 -4.79 -5.41
CA ASN A 152 -8.58 -4.41 -6.60
C ASN A 152 -8.52 -5.43 -7.76
N ARG A 153 -7.85 -6.57 -7.55
CA ARG A 153 -7.90 -7.76 -8.42
C ARG A 153 -8.43 -9.00 -7.70
N ALA A 154 -8.99 -8.85 -6.50
CA ALA A 154 -9.46 -9.99 -5.72
C ALA A 154 -10.58 -10.77 -6.43
N LYS A 155 -11.56 -10.06 -7.02
CA LYS A 155 -12.68 -10.67 -7.75
C LYS A 155 -12.20 -11.41 -9.00
N GLU A 156 -11.37 -10.77 -9.81
CA GLU A 156 -10.79 -11.38 -11.02
C GLU A 156 -9.96 -12.63 -10.70
N LEU A 157 -9.18 -12.60 -9.61
CA LEU A 157 -8.42 -13.76 -9.16
C LEU A 157 -9.33 -14.90 -8.66
N ALA A 158 -10.39 -14.58 -7.90
CA ALA A 158 -11.36 -15.58 -7.44
C ALA A 158 -12.11 -16.23 -8.61
N GLU A 159 -12.53 -15.42 -9.60
CA GLU A 159 -13.17 -15.92 -10.82
C GLU A 159 -12.27 -16.87 -11.61
N LEU A 160 -10.96 -16.57 -11.71
CA LEU A 160 -9.99 -17.46 -12.37
C LEU A 160 -9.78 -18.79 -11.63
N LEU A 161 -9.86 -18.77 -10.28
CA LEU A 161 -9.75 -19.98 -9.47
C LEU A 161 -11.01 -20.85 -9.56
N GLY A 162 -12.17 -20.25 -9.80
CA GLY A 162 -13.44 -20.95 -10.00
C GLY A 162 -13.98 -21.64 -8.74
N ASP A 163 -13.62 -21.15 -7.55
CA ASP A 163 -14.04 -21.69 -6.25
C ASP A 163 -14.71 -20.62 -5.35
N ASP A 164 -15.25 -21.03 -4.19
CA ASP A 164 -16.05 -20.19 -3.30
C ASP A 164 -15.21 -19.28 -2.37
N ARG A 165 -14.04 -18.82 -2.83
CA ARG A 165 -13.19 -17.93 -2.03
C ARG A 165 -13.84 -16.57 -1.80
N LEU A 166 -13.60 -16.01 -0.62
CA LEU A 166 -14.04 -14.65 -0.30
C LEU A 166 -13.15 -13.62 -0.99
N ALA A 167 -13.71 -12.88 -1.95
CA ALA A 167 -13.03 -11.77 -2.62
C ALA A 167 -13.43 -10.42 -2.00
N LEU A 168 -12.44 -9.72 -1.43
CA LEU A 168 -12.60 -8.41 -0.81
C LEU A 168 -11.98 -7.33 -1.71
N ASP A 169 -12.84 -6.49 -2.29
CA ASP A 169 -12.45 -5.37 -3.14
C ASP A 169 -11.95 -4.20 -2.28
N LEU A 170 -10.63 -4.14 -2.08
CA LEU A 170 -9.97 -3.22 -1.16
C LEU A 170 -8.81 -2.50 -1.85
N LEU A 171 -8.71 -1.19 -1.62
CA LEU A 171 -7.55 -0.38 -1.93
C LEU A 171 -6.78 -0.06 -0.64
N PRO A 172 -5.49 0.28 -0.68
CA PRO A 172 -4.83 0.81 0.51
C PRO A 172 -5.47 2.13 0.95
N ASP A 173 -5.72 2.28 2.25
CA ASP A 173 -6.42 3.43 2.83
C ASP A 173 -5.68 3.89 4.09
N ALA A 174 -5.07 5.07 4.04
CA ALA A 174 -4.29 5.64 5.14
C ALA A 174 -5.08 5.78 6.45
N ARG A 175 -6.43 5.86 6.39
CA ARG A 175 -7.30 5.87 7.58
C ARG A 175 -7.21 4.59 8.41
N GLN A 176 -6.66 3.53 7.83
CA GLN A 176 -6.47 2.22 8.46
C GLN A 176 -5.01 1.97 8.85
N ALA A 177 -4.12 2.96 8.75
CA ALA A 177 -2.69 2.79 9.05
C ALA A 177 -2.41 2.38 10.50
N HIS A 178 -3.30 2.69 11.44
CA HIS A 178 -3.21 2.24 12.84
C HIS A 178 -3.28 0.71 13.01
N LEU A 179 -3.71 -0.03 11.97
CA LEU A 179 -3.72 -1.49 11.97
C LEU A 179 -2.34 -2.10 11.68
N LEU A 180 -1.40 -1.33 11.14
CA LEU A 180 -0.04 -1.79 10.90
C LEU A 180 0.72 -1.92 12.22
N HIS A 181 1.41 -3.04 12.38
CA HIS A 181 2.29 -3.27 13.52
C HIS A 181 3.60 -2.51 13.33
N GLU A 182 4.24 -2.06 14.42
CA GLU A 182 5.51 -1.30 14.36
C GLU A 182 6.61 -2.07 13.59
N THR A 183 6.60 -3.40 13.68
CA THR A 183 7.53 -4.29 12.97
C THR A 183 7.35 -4.30 11.45
N GLN A 184 6.27 -3.74 10.93
CA GLN A 184 6.01 -3.60 9.49
C GLN A 184 6.45 -2.23 8.96
N LEU A 185 6.84 -1.31 9.85
CA LEU A 185 7.35 0.00 9.48
C LEU A 185 8.85 -0.06 9.20
N LEU A 186 9.29 0.63 8.15
CA LEU A 186 10.64 0.54 7.60
C LEU A 186 11.32 1.91 7.64
N THR A 187 12.58 1.93 8.07
CA THR A 187 13.43 3.14 8.03
C THR A 187 14.08 3.33 6.65
N ASP A 188 14.26 2.25 5.88
CA ASP A 188 14.62 2.35 4.47
C ASP A 188 13.40 2.79 3.65
N LEU A 189 13.45 4.02 3.20
CA LEU A 189 12.41 4.68 2.42
C LEU A 189 12.60 4.51 0.91
N SER A 190 13.27 3.44 0.50
CA SER A 190 13.40 3.02 -0.90
C SER A 190 12.08 2.43 -1.40
N PRO A 191 11.57 2.85 -2.57
CA PRO A 191 10.36 2.26 -3.13
C PRO A 191 10.50 0.76 -3.38
N ILE A 192 9.45 0.01 -3.06
CA ILE A 192 9.32 -1.43 -3.36
C ILE A 192 8.70 -1.55 -4.75
N TYR A 193 9.50 -1.93 -5.74
CA TYR A 193 8.99 -2.24 -7.08
C TYR A 193 8.66 -3.73 -7.19
N GLY A 194 7.48 -4.06 -7.72
CA GLY A 194 7.12 -5.46 -8.00
C GLY A 194 7.76 -6.01 -9.27
N ARG A 195 8.25 -5.13 -10.15
CA ARG A 195 8.96 -5.48 -11.40
C ARG A 195 10.28 -4.72 -11.49
N GLY A 196 11.31 -5.38 -12.02
CA GLY A 196 12.58 -4.73 -12.34
C GLY A 196 12.42 -3.68 -13.43
N PRO A 197 13.39 -2.78 -13.61
CA PRO A 197 13.35 -1.79 -14.70
C PRO A 197 13.32 -2.50 -16.06
N ASP A 198 12.39 -2.12 -16.93
CA ASP A 198 12.32 -2.62 -18.31
C ASP A 198 13.50 -2.13 -19.18
N ALA A 199 14.24 -1.13 -18.70
CA ALA A 199 15.41 -0.60 -19.38
C ALA A 199 16.59 -1.56 -19.28
N LYS A 200 17.03 -2.09 -20.43
CA LYS A 200 18.34 -2.76 -20.54
C LYS A 200 19.44 -1.71 -20.39
N LEU A 201 20.44 -1.98 -19.55
CA LEU A 201 21.65 -1.17 -19.51
C LEU A 201 22.28 -1.14 -20.92
N PRO A 202 22.75 0.03 -21.41
CA PRO A 202 23.49 0.08 -22.67
C PRO A 202 24.74 -0.81 -22.53
N GLY A 203 24.77 -1.91 -23.30
CA GLY A 203 25.88 -2.89 -23.27
C GLY A 203 25.48 -4.35 -23.07
N GLY A 204 24.20 -4.67 -22.83
CA GLY A 204 23.73 -6.07 -22.89
C GLY A 204 24.22 -6.99 -21.76
N VAL A 205 24.66 -6.44 -20.63
CA VAL A 205 24.90 -7.23 -19.42
C VAL A 205 23.61 -7.23 -18.61
N SER A 206 23.06 -8.43 -18.39
CA SER A 206 21.91 -8.62 -17.50
C SER A 206 22.38 -8.49 -16.05
N ALA A 207 21.61 -7.79 -15.22
CA ALA A 207 21.84 -7.70 -13.78
C ALA A 207 21.45 -9.00 -13.06
#